data_AF-A0A2V9NK54-F1
#
_entry.id   AF-A0A2V9NK54-F1
#
_cell.length_a   1.000
_cell.length_b   1.000
_cell.length_c   1.000
_cell.angle_alpha   90.00
_cell.angle_beta   90.00
_cell.angle_gamma   90.00
#
_symmetry.space_group_name_H-M   'P 1'
#
loop_
_entity.id
_entity.type
_entity.pdbx_description
1 polymer ?
#
loop_
_entity_poly.entity_id
_entity_poly.type
_entity_poly.pdbx_seq_one_letter_code
_entity_poly.pdbx_strand_id
1 'polypeptide(L)'
;MCSLLGNYEVLDFLESQAGRVAFKIPEPHITLEKELVAVSHLIKEVGEALESVAGTLADGVVEDNELRRTIPKIEAVIQECASLKYLLEDLCTKRKKKSKADRTVSR
;
A
#
# COMPACT_ATOMS: atom_id res chain seq x y z
N MET A 1 -13.58 -24.06 16.13
CA MET A 1 -12.66 -24.71 15.18
C MET A 1 -11.54 -23.75 14.76
N CYS A 2 -11.83 -22.55 14.23
CA CYS A 2 -10.79 -21.52 13.93
C CYS A 2 -10.11 -20.96 15.20
N SER A 3 -10.87 -20.67 16.25
CA SER A 3 -10.36 -20.22 17.56
C SER A 3 -9.51 -21.25 18.32
N LEU A 4 -9.65 -22.54 17.98
CA LEU A 4 -8.86 -23.63 18.55
C LEU A 4 -7.53 -23.83 17.83
N LEU A 5 -7.45 -23.47 16.54
CA LEU A 5 -6.27 -23.60 15.69
C LEU A 5 -5.51 -22.28 15.51
N GLY A 6 -6.07 -21.16 15.98
CA GLY A 6 -5.52 -19.82 15.79
C GLY A 6 -5.42 -19.38 14.32
N ASN A 7 -5.99 -20.15 13.40
CA ASN A 7 -5.97 -19.88 11.97
C ASN A 7 -7.37 -19.46 11.51
N TYR A 8 -7.45 -18.24 11.01
CA TYR A 8 -8.68 -17.59 10.57
C TYR A 8 -8.76 -17.42 9.05
N GLU A 9 -7.78 -17.91 8.27
CA GLU A 9 -7.77 -17.76 6.80
C GLU A 9 -9.02 -18.37 6.14
N VAL A 10 -9.50 -19.51 6.64
CA VAL A 10 -10.72 -20.16 6.13
C VAL A 10 -11.96 -19.31 6.47
N LEU A 11 -11.96 -18.65 7.62
CA LEU A 11 -13.06 -17.77 8.02
C LEU A 11 -13.07 -16.51 7.15
N ASP A 12 -11.91 -15.89 6.95
CA ASP A 12 -11.74 -14.72 6.06
C ASP A 12 -12.16 -15.03 4.63
N PHE A 13 -11.83 -16.22 4.12
CA PHE A 13 -12.27 -16.68 2.79
C PHE A 13 -13.79 -16.78 2.70
N LEU A 14 -14.45 -17.35 3.71
CA LEU A 14 -15.91 -17.46 3.75
C LEU A 14 -16.59 -16.09 3.88
N GLU A 15 -16.03 -15.18 4.68
CA GLU A 15 -16.54 -13.81 4.83
C GLU A 15 -16.37 -12.99 3.54
N SER A 16 -15.28 -13.20 2.80
CA SER A 16 -15.06 -12.61 1.47
C SER A 16 -16.11 -13.07 0.45
N GLN A 17 -16.48 -14.35 0.43
CA GLN A 17 -17.55 -14.87 -0.43
C GLN A 17 -18.93 -14.36 -0.02
N ALA A 18 -19.12 -14.04 1.26
CA ALA A 18 -20.33 -13.41 1.77
C ALA A 18 -20.36 -11.89 1.59
N GLY A 19 -19.32 -11.28 1.00
CA GLY A 19 -19.22 -9.83 0.76
C GLY A 19 -19.09 -9.00 2.03
N ARG A 20 -18.83 -9.63 3.18
CA ARG A 20 -18.63 -8.97 4.48
C ARG A 20 -17.14 -8.86 4.75
N VAL A 21 -16.50 -7.87 4.15
CA VAL A 21 -15.06 -7.63 4.31
C VAL A 21 -14.85 -6.16 4.65
N ALA A 22 -14.10 -5.87 5.71
CA ALA A 22 -13.75 -4.49 6.10
C ALA A 22 -12.94 -3.77 5.00
N PHE A 23 -12.28 -4.52 4.11
CA PHE A 23 -11.56 -4.06 2.92
C PHE A 23 -11.52 -5.18 1.87
N LYS A 24 -11.55 -4.84 0.57
CA LYS A 24 -11.44 -5.84 -0.51
C LYS A 24 -10.06 -6.51 -0.46
N ILE A 25 -10.04 -7.83 -0.38
CA ILE A 25 -8.81 -8.62 -0.53
C ILE A 25 -8.36 -8.46 -2.00
N PRO A 26 -7.13 -7.97 -2.26
CA PRO A 26 -6.64 -7.80 -3.63
C PRO A 26 -6.62 -9.15 -4.36
N GLU A 27 -6.99 -9.14 -5.65
CA GLU A 27 -7.02 -10.35 -6.47
C GLU A 27 -5.63 -11.03 -6.48
N PRO A 28 -5.57 -12.37 -6.34
CA PRO A 28 -4.30 -13.11 -6.21
C PRO A 28 -3.43 -13.12 -7.48
N HIS A 29 -3.81 -12.40 -8.53
CA HIS A 29 -3.15 -12.38 -9.85
C HIS A 29 -2.78 -10.97 -10.31
N ILE A 30 -2.26 -10.14 -9.39
CA ILE A 30 -1.56 -8.93 -9.81
C ILE A 30 -0.21 -9.36 -10.38
N THR A 31 0.00 -9.15 -11.68
CA THR A 31 1.30 -9.36 -12.31
C THR A 31 2.28 -8.30 -11.80
N LEU A 32 3.57 -8.64 -11.71
CA LEU A 32 4.63 -7.70 -11.29
C LEU A 32 4.58 -6.39 -12.09
N GLU A 33 4.20 -6.46 -13.36
CA GLU A 33 4.02 -5.30 -14.24
C GLU A 33 2.90 -4.36 -13.76
N LYS A 34 1.74 -4.91 -13.34
CA LYS A 34 0.65 -4.11 -12.78
C LYS A 34 1.03 -3.46 -11.45
N GLU A 35 1.81 -4.16 -10.62
CA GLU A 35 2.34 -3.59 -9.37
C GLU A 35 3.31 -2.43 -9.66
N LEU A 36 4.25 -2.60 -10.60
CA LEU A 36 5.19 -1.55 -10.97
C LEU A 36 4.50 -0.33 -11.59
N VAL A 37 3.45 -0.53 -12.39
CA VAL A 37 2.62 0.56 -12.92
C VAL A 37 1.90 1.30 -11.79
N ALA A 38 1.31 0.59 -10.83
CA ALA A 38 0.67 1.20 -9.66
C ALA A 38 1.67 2.02 -8.82
N VAL A 39 2.88 1.49 -8.61
CA VAL A 39 3.96 2.21 -7.92
C VAL A 39 4.37 3.48 -8.68
N SER A 40 4.49 3.39 -10.00
CA SER A 40 4.83 4.55 -10.85
C SER A 40 3.77 5.65 -10.77
N HIS A 41 2.48 5.27 -10.83
CA HIS A 41 1.37 6.21 -10.70
C HIS A 41 1.37 6.91 -9.34
N LEU A 42 1.63 6.13 -8.28
CA LEU A 42 1.70 6.64 -6.91
C LEU A 42 2.83 7.67 -6.73
N ILE A 43 4.02 7.37 -7.25
CA ILE A 43 5.17 8.29 -7.19
C ILE A 43 4.83 9.61 -7.91
N LYS A 44 4.14 9.52 -9.04
CA LYS A 44 3.71 10.70 -9.80
C LYS A 44 2.72 11.56 -9.00
N GLU A 45 1.70 10.94 -8.41
CA GLU A 45 0.70 11.64 -7.58
C GLU A 45 1.33 12.31 -6.35
N VAL A 46 2.26 11.62 -5.68
CA VAL A 46 3.03 12.19 -4.57
C VAL A 46 3.87 13.38 -5.03
N GLY A 47 4.52 13.29 -6.19
CA GLY A 47 5.30 14.38 -6.77
C GLY A 47 4.46 15.64 -7.04
N GLU A 48 3.29 15.46 -7.67
CA GLU A 48 2.34 16.55 -7.95
C GLU A 48 1.81 17.18 -6.65
N ALA A 49 1.53 16.38 -5.64
CA ALA A 49 1.11 16.88 -4.33
C ALA A 49 2.22 17.72 -3.66
N LEU A 50 3.47 17.25 -3.69
CA LEU A 50 4.62 17.99 -3.15
C LEU A 50 4.91 19.28 -3.91
N GLU A 51 4.76 19.28 -5.24
CA GLU A 51 4.90 20.49 -6.06
C GLU A 51 3.83 21.52 -5.68
N SER A 52 2.58 21.09 -5.44
CA SER A 52 1.53 21.97 -4.94
C SER A 52 1.86 22.57 -3.56
N VAL A 53 2.52 21.81 -2.67
CA VAL A 53 2.96 22.32 -1.37
C VAL A 53 4.10 23.33 -1.53
N ALA A 54 5.06 23.04 -2.40
CA ALA A 54 6.18 23.94 -2.70
C ALA A 54 5.69 25.28 -3.25
N GLY A 55 4.66 25.26 -4.11
CA GLY A 55 4.02 26.48 -4.61
C GLY A 55 3.43 27.36 -3.51
N THR A 56 2.82 26.77 -2.48
CA THR A 56 2.31 27.48 -1.30
C THR A 56 3.40 28.04 -0.39
N LEU A 57 4.65 27.57 -0.52
CA LEU A 57 5.78 28.08 0.27
C LEU A 57 6.62 29.11 -0.51
N ALA A 58 6.33 29.32 -1.80
CA ALA A 58 7.20 30.04 -2.73
C ALA A 58 7.23 31.56 -2.53
N ASP A 59 6.15 32.14 -2.00
CA ASP A 59 6.05 33.58 -1.69
C ASP A 59 6.56 33.94 -0.29
N GLY A 60 6.92 32.93 0.52
CA GLY A 60 7.53 33.09 1.84
C GLY A 60 6.53 33.46 2.96
N VAL A 61 5.23 33.45 2.69
CA VAL A 61 4.17 33.72 3.68
C VAL A 61 3.21 32.55 3.66
N VAL A 62 2.96 31.94 4.82
CA VAL A 62 1.99 30.84 4.92
C VAL A 62 0.73 31.36 5.60
N GLU A 63 -0.34 31.50 4.83
CA GLU A 63 -1.63 31.94 5.35
C GLU A 63 -2.38 30.78 6.06
N ASP A 64 -3.30 31.13 6.96
CA ASP A 64 -4.08 30.17 7.77
C ASP A 64 -4.96 29.25 6.89
N ASN A 65 -5.46 29.78 5.77
CA ASN A 65 -6.25 29.06 4.77
C ASN A 65 -5.40 28.06 3.95
N GLU A 66 -4.14 28.39 3.71
CA GLU A 66 -3.14 27.60 3.00
C GLU A 66 -2.66 26.47 3.89
N LEU A 67 -2.35 26.76 5.15
CA LEU A 67 -1.98 25.77 6.14
C LEU A 67 -3.06 24.69 6.28
N ARG A 68 -4.34 25.10 6.38
CA ARG A 68 -5.49 24.20 6.46
C ARG A 68 -5.66 23.31 5.23
N ARG A 69 -5.19 23.74 4.05
CA ARG A 69 -5.26 22.95 2.80
C ARG A 69 -4.01 22.10 2.56
N THR A 70 -2.86 22.57 3.03
CA THR A 70 -1.55 21.96 2.79
C THR A 70 -1.27 20.84 3.77
N ILE A 71 -1.65 20.96 5.05
CA ILE A 71 -1.47 19.89 6.05
C ILE A 71 -2.12 18.57 5.60
N PRO A 72 -3.41 18.53 5.18
CA PRO A 72 -4.02 17.29 4.73
C PRO A 72 -3.35 16.67 3.49
N LYS A 73 -2.80 17.50 2.59
CA LYS A 73 -2.05 17.01 1.42
C LYS A 73 -0.75 16.33 1.84
N ILE A 74 -0.03 16.89 2.82
CA ILE A 74 1.18 16.30 3.37
C ILE A 74 0.85 14.98 4.08
N GLU A 75 -0.22 14.93 4.87
CA GLU A 75 -0.67 13.71 5.55
C GLU A 75 -1.01 12.60 4.54
N ALA A 76 -1.70 12.94 3.45
CA ALA A 76 -1.99 11.99 2.36
C ALA A 76 -0.70 11.45 1.74
N VAL A 77 0.28 12.32 1.45
CA VAL A 77 1.59 11.89 0.92
C VAL A 77 2.31 10.95 1.88
N ILE A 78 2.31 11.23 3.19
CA ILE A 78 2.93 10.36 4.20
C ILE A 78 2.27 8.98 4.21
N GLN A 79 0.93 8.93 4.17
CA GLN A 79 0.18 7.68 4.15
C GLN A 79 0.49 6.86 2.90
N GLU A 80 0.56 7.50 1.74
CA GLU A 80 0.88 6.84 0.48
C GLU A 80 2.31 6.29 0.49
N CYS A 81 3.27 7.05 1.00
CA CYS A 81 4.65 6.58 1.15
C CYS A 81 4.76 5.37 2.10
N ALA A 82 3.99 5.36 3.18
CA ALA A 82 3.94 4.25 4.12
C ALA A 82 3.34 2.98 3.47
N SER A 83 2.28 3.14 2.68
CA SER A 83 1.66 2.06 1.91
C SER A 83 2.63 1.46 0.90
N LEU A 84 3.36 2.31 0.16
CA LEU A 84 4.39 1.88 -0.78
C LEU A 84 5.52 1.10 -0.09
N LYS A 85 6.01 1.61 1.05
CA LYS A 85 7.03 0.92 1.84
C LYS A 85 6.58 -0.49 2.20
N TYR A 86 5.36 -0.63 2.72
CA TYR A 86 4.83 -1.92 3.12
C TYR A 86 4.69 -2.88 1.93
N LEU A 87 4.21 -2.39 0.78
CA LEU A 87 4.12 -3.18 -0.45
C LEU A 87 5.50 -3.71 -0.88
N LEU A 88 6.53 -2.87 -0.89
CA LEU A 88 7.89 -3.27 -1.25
C LEU A 88 8.48 -4.31 -0.28
N GLU A 89 8.22 -4.14 1.03
CA GLU A 89 8.61 -5.11 2.06
C GLU A 89 7.92 -6.47 1.84
N ASP A 90 6.62 -6.46 1.56
CA ASP A 90 5.84 -7.67 1.28
C ASP A 90 6.35 -8.39 0.02
N LEU A 91 6.63 -7.67 -1.07
CA LEU A 91 7.22 -8.24 -2.28
C LEU A 91 8.59 -8.90 -2.03
N CYS A 92 9.42 -8.28 -1.19
CA CYS A 92 10.71 -8.86 -0.79
C CYS A 92 10.52 -10.15 0.01
N THR A 93 9.60 -10.17 0.97
CA THR A 93 9.33 -11.36 1.79
C THR A 93 8.72 -12.51 0.98
N LYS A 94 7.78 -12.22 0.07
CA LYS A 94 7.20 -13.20 -0.86
C LYS A 94 8.26 -13.85 -1.75
N ARG A 95 9.21 -13.07 -2.31
CA ARG A 95 10.36 -13.62 -3.06
C ARG A 95 11.25 -14.52 -2.21
N LYS A 96 11.56 -14.13 -0.97
CA LYS A 96 12.36 -14.95 -0.04
C LYS A 96 11.68 -16.29 0.29
N LYS A 97 10.35 -16.29 0.50
CA LYS A 97 9.57 -17.51 0.74
C LYS A 97 9.57 -18.44 -0.49
N LYS A 98 9.37 -17.88 -1.70
CA LYS A 98 9.43 -18.65 -2.96
C LYS A 98 10.80 -19.31 -3.18
N SER A 99 11.89 -18.58 -2.93
CA SER A 99 13.26 -19.13 -3.05
C SER A 99 13.58 -20.25 -2.04
N LYS A 100 12.98 -20.22 -0.83
CA LYS A 100 13.11 -21.31 0.15
C LYS A 100 12.30 -22.55 -0.22
N ALA A 101 11.10 -22.38 -0.77
CA ALA A 101 10.28 -23.49 -1.24
C ALA A 101 10.97 -24.24 -2.41
N ASP A 102 11.56 -23.50 -3.35
CA ASP A 102 12.23 -24.06 -4.53
C ASP A 102 13.47 -24.91 -4.20
N ARG A 103 14.23 -24.51 -3.15
CA ARG A 103 15.39 -25.28 -2.64
C ARG A 103 15.00 -26.55 -1.90
N THR A 104 13.75 -26.67 -1.45
CA THR A 104 13.28 -27.84 -0.68
C THR A 104 12.72 -28.93 -1.61
N VAL A 105 12.27 -28.55 -2.82
CA VAL A 105 11.76 -29.47 -3.84
C VAL A 105 12.89 -30.11 -4.67
N SER A 106 14.06 -29.49 -4.73
CA SER A 106 15.25 -30.00 -5.45
C SER A 106 16.17 -30.90 -4.62
N ARG A 107 15.67 -31.51 -3.53
CA ARG A 107 16.47 -32.35 -2.61
C ARG A 107 15.78 -33.67 -2.30
#